data_AF-A0A137SRX6-F1
#
_entry.id   AF-A0A137SRX6-F1
#
_cell.length_a   1.000
_cell.length_b   1.000
_cell.length_c   1.000
_cell.angle_alpha   90.00
_cell.angle_beta   90.00
_cell.angle_gamma   90.00
#
_symmetry.space_group_name_H-M   'P 1'
#
loop_
_entity.id
_entity.type
_entity.pdbx_description
1 polymer ?
#
loop_
_entity_poly.entity_id
_entity_poly.type
_entity_poly.pdbx_seq_one_letter_code
_entity_poly.pdbx_strand_id
1 'polypeptide(L)'
;LEDKKGNVTGEEITKAKEKINNVTDTDKKTALEGRLDQVKEAKKAKEKEDKAQGEAQKALDKLTGDGITDENIKKAQEEINKVTDPDKKQELQEKLNQIIAEKAVKELEDKKGNVTGEEITKAEEKINNVTDTGKKTELEGRLNDVKQAKENLDKLNEAKTEAE
;
A
#
# COMPACT_ATOMS: atom_id res chain seq x y z
N LEU A 1 26.04 -22.39 3.28
CA LEU A 1 24.97 -22.23 4.30
C LEU A 1 24.28 -20.88 4.11
N GLU A 2 24.06 -20.48 2.86
CA GLU A 2 23.35 -19.26 2.50
C GLU A 2 21.84 -19.55 2.49
N ASP A 3 21.04 -18.55 2.88
CA ASP A 3 19.56 -18.50 2.90
C ASP A 3 18.77 -19.01 4.12
N LYS A 4 19.31 -18.97 5.34
CA LYS A 4 18.49 -19.01 6.58
C LYS A 4 18.13 -17.61 7.10
N LYS A 5 17.44 -16.80 6.30
CA LYS A 5 16.69 -15.64 6.83
C LYS A 5 15.37 -16.12 7.46
N GLY A 6 15.47 -16.67 8.68
CA GLY A 6 14.43 -16.55 9.71
C GLY A 6 13.04 -17.18 9.46
N ASN A 7 12.93 -18.33 8.78
CA ASN A 7 11.68 -19.10 8.79
C ASN A 7 11.93 -20.55 9.25
N VAL A 8 11.25 -20.97 10.31
CA VAL A 8 11.34 -22.34 10.84
C VAL A 8 10.51 -23.25 9.95
N THR A 9 11.10 -24.34 9.46
CA THR A 9 10.38 -25.32 8.62
C THR A 9 9.56 -26.29 9.46
N GLY A 10 8.54 -26.91 8.83
CA GLY A 10 7.78 -27.99 9.48
C GLY A 10 8.68 -29.18 9.85
N GLU A 11 9.68 -29.48 9.03
CA GLU A 11 10.65 -30.55 9.29
C GLU A 11 11.55 -30.24 10.51
N GLU A 12 11.99 -28.99 10.68
CA GLU A 12 12.74 -28.57 11.86
C GLU A 12 11.90 -28.67 13.14
N ILE A 13 10.60 -28.36 13.09
CA ILE A 13 9.67 -28.55 14.21
C ILE A 13 9.52 -30.04 14.55
N THR A 14 9.37 -30.90 13.54
CA THR A 14 9.30 -32.36 13.74
C THR A 14 10.58 -32.90 14.38
N LYS A 15 11.75 -32.54 13.83
CA LYS A 15 13.06 -32.93 14.38
C LYS A 15 13.25 -32.43 15.82
N ALA A 16 12.79 -31.22 16.14
CA ALA A 16 12.82 -30.70 17.50
C ALA A 16 11.92 -31.53 18.43
N LYS A 17 10.71 -31.90 17.99
CA LYS A 17 9.79 -32.74 18.77
C LYS A 17 10.40 -34.12 19.07
N GLU A 18 11.03 -34.76 18.08
CA GLU A 18 11.72 -36.04 18.27
C GLU A 18 12.81 -35.97 19.32
N LYS A 19 13.64 -34.92 19.29
CA LYS A 19 14.68 -34.69 20.30
C LYS A 19 14.08 -34.45 21.69
N ILE A 20 13.00 -33.68 21.78
CA ILE A 20 12.28 -33.42 23.04
C ILE A 20 11.67 -34.71 23.60
N ASN A 21 11.16 -35.59 22.75
CA ASN A 21 10.59 -36.87 23.20
C ASN A 21 11.62 -37.75 23.93
N ASN A 22 12.91 -37.64 23.56
CA ASN A 22 14.03 -38.36 24.18
C ASN A 22 14.56 -37.71 25.47
N VAL A 23 14.02 -36.56 25.90
CA VAL A 23 14.39 -35.92 27.18
C VAL A 23 13.74 -36.70 28.33
N THR A 24 14.56 -37.16 29.27
CA THR A 24 14.12 -37.98 30.42
C THR A 24 13.67 -37.15 31.62
N ASP A 25 14.27 -35.97 31.82
CA ASP A 25 13.86 -34.99 32.82
C ASP A 25 12.49 -34.41 32.44
N THR A 26 11.48 -34.72 33.24
CA THR A 26 10.08 -34.40 32.96
C THR A 26 9.83 -32.90 32.91
N ASP A 27 10.41 -32.14 33.82
CA ASP A 27 10.20 -30.70 33.93
C ASP A 27 10.83 -29.98 32.74
N LYS A 28 12.06 -30.37 32.37
CA LYS A 28 12.71 -29.87 31.15
C LYS A 28 11.95 -30.24 29.89
N LYS A 29 11.43 -31.46 29.81
CA LYS A 29 10.64 -31.90 28.66
C LYS A 29 9.39 -31.04 28.49
N THR A 30 8.60 -30.87 29.55
CA THR A 30 7.39 -30.01 29.52
C THR A 30 7.72 -28.57 29.13
N ALA A 31 8.79 -27.99 29.69
CA ALA A 31 9.21 -26.64 29.32
C ALA A 31 9.61 -26.51 27.84
N LEU A 32 10.30 -27.51 27.27
CA LEU A 32 10.66 -27.53 25.86
C LEU A 32 9.45 -27.73 24.95
N GLU A 33 8.47 -28.54 25.36
CA GLU A 33 7.21 -28.70 24.63
C GLU A 33 6.45 -27.39 24.54
N GLY A 34 6.32 -26.67 25.66
CA GLY A 34 5.69 -25.34 25.68
C GLY A 34 6.38 -24.34 24.74
N ARG A 35 7.73 -24.33 24.72
CA ARG A 35 8.50 -23.50 23.78
C ARG A 35 8.29 -23.91 22.32
N LEU A 36 8.21 -25.21 22.04
CA LEU A 36 7.96 -25.71 20.69
C LEU A 36 6.56 -25.31 20.20
N ASP A 37 5.56 -25.32 21.08
CA ASP A 37 4.21 -24.88 20.74
C ASP A 37 4.16 -23.37 20.46
N GLN A 38 4.88 -22.54 21.24
CA GLN A 38 5.07 -21.13 20.92
C GLN A 38 5.71 -20.91 19.54
N VAL A 39 6.71 -21.72 19.17
CA VAL A 39 7.35 -21.67 17.84
C VAL A 39 6.35 -22.03 16.73
N LYS A 40 5.50 -23.05 16.93
CA LYS A 40 4.46 -23.42 15.94
C LYS A 40 3.46 -22.28 15.73
N GLU A 41 3.00 -21.64 16.80
CA GLU A 41 2.06 -20.53 16.69
C GLU A 41 2.70 -19.30 16.03
N ALA A 42 3.96 -18.99 16.37
CA ALA A 42 4.72 -17.94 15.70
C ALA A 42 4.89 -18.22 14.19
N LYS A 43 5.16 -19.47 13.79
CA LYS A 43 5.23 -19.87 12.38
C LYS A 43 3.91 -19.63 11.65
N LYS A 44 2.77 -20.07 12.23
CA LYS A 44 1.44 -19.85 11.64
C LYS A 44 1.10 -18.37 11.51
N ALA A 45 1.44 -17.56 12.52
CA ALA A 45 1.23 -16.12 12.48
C ALA A 45 2.04 -15.48 11.34
N LYS A 46 3.32 -15.87 11.20
CA LYS A 46 4.18 -15.42 10.11
C LYS A 46 3.65 -15.82 8.73
N GLU A 47 3.21 -17.07 8.54
CA GLU A 47 2.64 -17.51 7.27
C GLU A 47 1.37 -16.74 6.89
N LYS A 48 0.53 -16.40 7.87
CA LYS A 48 -0.65 -15.56 7.64
C LYS A 48 -0.26 -14.14 7.23
N GLU A 49 0.74 -13.57 7.90
CA GLU A 49 1.24 -12.22 7.59
C GLU A 49 1.90 -12.18 6.20
N ASP A 50 2.78 -13.14 5.88
CA ASP A 50 3.41 -13.25 4.55
C ASP A 50 2.34 -13.35 3.44
N LYS A 51 1.26 -14.10 3.70
CA LYS A 51 0.13 -14.19 2.77
C LYS A 51 -0.61 -12.85 2.62
N ALA A 52 -0.92 -12.16 3.72
CA ALA A 52 -1.60 -10.87 3.69
C ALA A 52 -0.77 -9.82 2.93
N GLN A 53 0.54 -9.77 3.18
CA GLN A 53 1.46 -8.89 2.45
C GLN A 53 1.48 -9.21 0.95
N GLY A 54 1.52 -10.50 0.59
CA GLY A 54 1.48 -10.95 -0.80
C GLY A 54 0.15 -10.62 -1.50
N GLU A 55 -0.98 -10.73 -0.81
CA GLU A 55 -2.30 -10.37 -1.35
C GLU A 55 -2.44 -8.85 -1.55
N ALA A 56 -1.97 -8.05 -0.59
CA ALA A 56 -1.93 -6.60 -0.71
C ALA A 56 -1.04 -6.12 -1.87
N GLN A 57 0.16 -6.69 -2.02
CA GLN A 57 1.05 -6.34 -3.14
C GLN A 57 0.42 -6.70 -4.49
N LYS A 58 -0.19 -7.90 -4.61
CA LYS A 58 -0.92 -8.29 -5.83
C LYS A 58 -2.09 -7.37 -6.16
N ALA A 59 -2.77 -6.84 -5.14
CA ALA A 59 -3.86 -5.90 -5.34
C ALA A 59 -3.33 -4.55 -5.88
N LEU A 60 -2.19 -4.07 -5.36
CA LEU A 60 -1.49 -2.89 -5.89
C LEU A 60 -1.01 -3.11 -7.34
N ASP A 61 -0.42 -4.26 -7.65
CA ASP A 61 0.12 -4.56 -8.99
C ASP A 61 -0.99 -4.53 -10.08
N LYS A 62 -2.25 -4.75 -9.70
CA LYS A 62 -3.42 -4.65 -10.59
C LYS A 62 -3.85 -3.21 -10.87
N LEU A 63 -3.39 -2.23 -10.09
CA LEU A 63 -3.70 -0.82 -10.28
C LEU A 63 -2.81 -0.21 -11.36
N THR A 64 -2.95 -0.69 -12.60
CA THR A 64 -2.23 -0.18 -13.77
C THR A 64 -3.18 0.04 -14.93
N GLY A 65 -2.95 1.09 -15.72
CA GLY A 65 -3.81 1.43 -16.87
C GLY A 65 -5.29 1.49 -16.51
N ASP A 66 -6.12 0.76 -17.26
CA ASP A 66 -7.58 0.66 -17.02
C ASP A 66 -7.94 -0.05 -15.70
N GLY A 67 -6.96 -0.71 -15.06
CA GLY A 67 -7.13 -1.32 -13.74
C GLY A 67 -7.23 -0.32 -12.59
N ILE A 68 -6.89 0.96 -12.83
CA ILE A 68 -6.98 2.03 -11.82
C ILE A 68 -8.43 2.55 -11.73
N THR A 69 -9.30 1.73 -11.14
CA THR A 69 -10.70 2.06 -10.84
C THR A 69 -10.91 2.26 -9.35
N ASP A 70 -11.93 3.03 -8.97
CA ASP A 70 -12.25 3.25 -7.55
C ASP A 70 -12.58 1.93 -6.83
N GLU A 71 -13.18 0.97 -7.54
CA GLU A 71 -13.45 -0.37 -7.01
C GLU A 71 -12.16 -1.14 -6.72
N ASN A 72 -11.20 -1.12 -7.65
CA ASN A 72 -9.92 -1.81 -7.44
C ASN A 72 -9.06 -1.12 -6.39
N ILE A 73 -9.09 0.22 -6.31
CA ILE A 73 -8.45 1.00 -5.24
C ILE A 73 -9.01 0.57 -3.88
N LYS A 74 -10.34 0.46 -3.76
CA LYS A 74 -10.98 -0.01 -2.54
C LYS A 74 -10.55 -1.43 -2.18
N LYS A 75 -10.49 -2.35 -3.15
CA LYS A 75 -9.98 -3.72 -2.93
C LYS A 75 -8.54 -3.72 -2.45
N ALA A 76 -7.66 -2.91 -3.05
CA ALA A 76 -6.28 -2.79 -2.61
C ALA A 76 -6.20 -2.27 -1.17
N GLN A 77 -6.99 -1.26 -0.83
CA GLN A 77 -7.09 -0.74 0.54
C GLN A 77 -7.55 -1.81 1.54
N GLU A 78 -8.54 -2.63 1.18
CA GLU A 78 -9.04 -3.74 2.00
C GLU A 78 -7.96 -4.80 2.25
N GLU A 79 -7.16 -5.16 1.24
CA GLU A 79 -6.05 -6.11 1.42
C GLU A 79 -4.91 -5.52 2.26
N ILE A 80 -4.54 -4.25 2.04
CA ILE A 80 -3.55 -3.54 2.88
C ILE A 80 -4.00 -3.49 4.34
N ASN A 81 -5.30 -3.34 4.59
CA ASN A 81 -5.82 -3.30 5.96
C ASN A 81 -5.64 -4.62 6.73
N LYS A 82 -5.50 -5.76 6.02
CA LYS A 82 -5.24 -7.08 6.62
C LYS A 82 -3.77 -7.28 7.00
N VAL A 83 -2.84 -6.49 6.48
CA VAL A 83 -1.42 -6.52 6.84
C VAL A 83 -1.27 -6.03 8.28
N THR A 84 -0.58 -6.82 9.11
CA THR A 84 -0.41 -6.51 10.54
C THR A 84 0.96 -5.94 10.87
N ASP A 85 1.97 -6.19 10.03
CA ASP A 85 3.26 -5.51 10.15
C ASP A 85 3.09 -4.00 9.85
N PRO A 86 3.34 -3.11 10.83
CA PRO A 86 3.05 -1.69 10.68
C PRO A 86 3.94 -1.01 9.63
N ASP A 87 5.21 -1.38 9.55
CA ASP A 87 6.16 -0.79 8.60
C ASP A 87 5.79 -1.20 7.18
N LYS A 88 5.45 -2.48 6.99
CA LYS A 88 5.03 -2.99 5.68
C LYS A 88 3.67 -2.44 5.27
N LYS A 89 2.73 -2.32 6.19
CA LYS A 89 1.42 -1.69 5.95
C LYS A 89 1.59 -0.24 5.52
N GLN A 90 2.46 0.52 6.19
CA GLN A 90 2.75 1.90 5.83
C GLN A 90 3.39 2.00 4.44
N GLU A 91 4.37 1.14 4.11
CA GLU A 91 4.98 1.11 2.78
C GLU A 91 3.94 0.85 1.67
N LEU A 92 3.04 -0.11 1.88
CA LEU A 92 1.98 -0.43 0.93
C LEU A 92 0.93 0.69 0.83
N GLN A 93 0.58 1.32 1.95
CA GLN A 93 -0.34 2.45 1.97
C GLN A 93 0.24 3.66 1.20
N GLU A 94 1.53 3.93 1.35
CA GLU A 94 2.20 5.01 0.61
C GLU A 94 2.12 4.77 -0.90
N LYS A 95 2.38 3.55 -1.37
CA LYS A 95 2.22 3.19 -2.79
C LYS A 95 0.77 3.40 -3.27
N LEU A 96 -0.21 3.02 -2.46
CA LEU A 96 -1.62 3.25 -2.80
C LEU A 96 -1.94 4.75 -2.88
N ASN A 97 -1.46 5.55 -1.93
CA ASN A 97 -1.67 7.00 -1.91
C ASN A 97 -1.08 7.67 -3.16
N GLN A 98 0.12 7.26 -3.58
CA GLN A 98 0.75 7.73 -4.81
C GLN A 98 -0.12 7.44 -6.05
N ILE A 99 -0.67 6.24 -6.17
CA ILE A 99 -1.57 5.85 -7.27
C ILE A 99 -2.85 6.70 -7.25
N ILE A 100 -3.44 6.89 -6.07
CA ILE A 100 -4.68 7.69 -5.91
C ILE A 100 -4.44 9.16 -6.31
N ALA A 101 -3.32 9.73 -5.87
CA ALA A 101 -2.98 11.12 -6.19
C ALA A 101 -2.66 11.28 -7.69
N GLU A 102 -1.89 10.35 -8.26
CA GLU A 102 -1.59 10.30 -9.69
C GLU A 102 -2.87 10.23 -10.54
N LYS A 103 -3.82 9.34 -10.18
CA LYS A 103 -5.14 9.26 -10.84
C LYS A 103 -5.85 10.60 -10.81
N ALA A 104 -5.92 11.23 -9.63
CA ALA A 104 -6.64 12.48 -9.46
C ALA A 104 -6.05 13.62 -10.29
N VAL A 105 -4.71 13.77 -10.32
CA VAL A 105 -4.06 14.79 -11.14
C VAL A 105 -4.33 14.54 -12.62
N LYS A 106 -4.16 13.29 -13.08
CA LYS A 106 -4.38 12.92 -14.48
C LYS A 106 -5.80 13.19 -14.97
N GLU A 107 -6.80 12.88 -14.15
CA GLU A 107 -8.22 13.18 -14.46
C GLU A 107 -8.48 14.68 -14.66
N LEU A 108 -7.71 15.55 -14.01
CA LEU A 108 -7.80 17.01 -14.20
C LEU A 108 -7.01 17.49 -15.41
N GLU A 109 -5.83 16.92 -15.67
CA GLU A 109 -5.05 17.18 -16.89
C GLU A 109 -5.88 16.89 -18.15
N ASP A 110 -6.61 15.77 -18.16
CA ASP A 110 -7.47 15.36 -19.28
C ASP A 110 -8.63 16.34 -19.55
N LYS A 111 -9.02 17.14 -18.55
CA LYS A 111 -10.06 18.19 -18.67
C LYS A 111 -9.55 19.48 -19.28
N LYS A 112 -8.24 19.62 -19.51
CA LYS A 112 -7.62 20.74 -20.24
C LYS A 112 -8.07 22.12 -19.76
N GLY A 113 -8.09 22.31 -18.45
CA GLY A 113 -8.48 23.57 -17.81
C GLY A 113 -9.98 23.73 -17.53
N ASN A 114 -10.86 22.88 -18.10
CA ASN A 114 -12.28 22.86 -17.74
C ASN A 114 -12.51 22.09 -16.42
N VAL A 115 -11.93 22.62 -15.34
CA VAL A 115 -11.95 22.05 -14.00
C VAL A 115 -12.53 23.06 -13.02
N THR A 116 -13.12 22.56 -11.94
CA THR A 116 -13.62 23.37 -10.84
C THR A 116 -12.58 23.52 -9.73
N GLY A 117 -12.74 24.54 -8.88
CA GLY A 117 -11.91 24.69 -7.69
C GLY A 117 -12.02 23.51 -6.71
N GLU A 118 -13.23 22.94 -6.58
CA GLU A 118 -13.47 21.78 -5.70
C GLU A 118 -12.70 20.53 -6.16
N GLU A 119 -12.63 20.31 -7.48
CA GLU A 119 -11.87 19.20 -8.06
C GLU A 119 -10.36 19.36 -7.81
N ILE A 120 -9.85 20.59 -7.92
CA ILE A 120 -8.45 20.92 -7.59
C ILE A 120 -8.18 20.64 -6.11
N THR A 121 -9.04 21.13 -5.20
CA THR A 121 -8.89 20.90 -3.75
C THR A 121 -8.89 19.40 -3.40
N LYS A 122 -9.77 18.60 -4.01
CA LYS A 122 -9.77 17.14 -3.81
C LYS A 122 -8.48 16.47 -4.30
N ALA A 123 -7.86 16.99 -5.36
CA ALA A 123 -6.55 16.50 -5.80
C ALA A 123 -5.44 16.90 -4.82
N GLU A 124 -5.45 18.13 -4.30
CA GLU A 124 -4.51 18.60 -3.27
C GLU A 124 -4.57 17.74 -2.01
N GLU A 125 -5.77 17.41 -1.53
CA GLU A 125 -5.97 16.53 -0.37
C GLU A 125 -5.33 15.14 -0.60
N LYS A 126 -5.49 14.58 -1.80
CA LYS A 126 -4.89 13.28 -2.15
C LYS A 126 -3.37 13.37 -2.24
N ILE A 127 -2.83 14.42 -2.86
CA ILE A 127 -1.38 14.69 -2.92
C ILE A 127 -0.80 14.86 -1.52
N ASN A 128 -1.54 15.49 -0.60
CA ASN A 128 -1.09 15.67 0.78
C ASN A 128 -0.93 14.37 1.57
N ASN A 129 -1.60 13.29 1.15
CA ASN A 129 -1.44 11.96 1.72
C ASN A 129 -0.20 11.21 1.18
N VAL A 130 0.48 11.74 0.15
CA VAL A 130 1.73 11.20 -0.38
C VAL A 130 2.88 11.70 0.49
N THR A 131 3.65 10.77 1.06
CA THR A 131 4.80 11.09 1.92
C THR A 131 6.13 11.08 1.18
N ASP A 132 6.21 10.40 0.02
CA ASP A 132 7.36 10.52 -0.88
C ASP A 132 7.47 11.96 -1.41
N THR A 133 8.44 12.70 -0.88
CA THR A 133 8.62 14.11 -1.19
C THR A 133 8.87 14.38 -2.67
N GLY A 134 9.59 13.50 -3.37
CA GLY A 134 9.90 13.67 -4.79
C GLY A 134 8.64 13.55 -5.64
N LYS A 135 7.87 12.48 -5.41
CA LYS A 135 6.61 12.25 -6.11
C LYS A 135 5.56 13.29 -5.74
N LYS A 136 5.51 13.71 -4.47
CA LYS A 136 4.62 14.79 -4.02
C LYS A 136 4.91 16.08 -4.78
N THR A 137 6.17 16.52 -4.82
CA THR A 137 6.57 17.73 -5.56
C THR A 137 6.28 17.63 -7.06
N GLU A 138 6.49 16.47 -7.68
CA GLU A 138 6.12 16.23 -9.08
C GLU A 138 4.62 16.44 -9.32
N LEU A 139 3.77 15.83 -8.47
CA LEU A 139 2.32 15.94 -8.56
C LEU A 139 1.83 17.36 -8.28
N GLU A 140 2.42 18.07 -7.31
CA GLU A 140 2.13 19.48 -7.04
C GLU A 140 2.46 20.36 -8.25
N GLY A 141 3.59 20.11 -8.91
CA GLY A 141 3.98 20.82 -10.14
C GLY A 141 2.94 20.64 -11.24
N ARG A 142 2.55 19.40 -11.53
CA ARG A 142 1.51 19.09 -12.53
C ARG A 142 0.16 19.69 -12.18
N LEU A 143 -0.23 19.67 -10.90
CA LEU A 143 -1.47 20.29 -10.47
C LEU A 143 -1.44 21.82 -10.61
N ASN A 144 -0.26 22.45 -10.45
CA ASN A 144 -0.12 23.88 -10.71
C ASN A 144 -0.28 24.22 -12.20
N ASP A 145 0.20 23.36 -13.11
CA ASP A 145 -0.04 23.52 -14.54
C ASP A 145 -1.54 23.43 -14.87
N VAL A 146 -2.27 22.51 -14.22
CA VAL A 146 -3.74 22.43 -14.32
C VAL A 146 -4.42 23.72 -13.85
N LYS A 147 -3.98 24.30 -12.71
CA LYS A 147 -4.51 25.57 -12.20
C LYS A 147 -4.28 26.71 -13.19
N GLN A 148 -3.09 26.79 -13.78
CA GLN A 148 -2.77 27.81 -14.78
C GLN A 148 -3.60 27.63 -16.06
N ALA A 149 -3.81 26.39 -16.51
CA ALA A 149 -4.68 26.10 -17.65
C ALA A 149 -6.12 26.55 -17.41
N LYS A 150 -6.64 26.34 -16.20
CA LYS A 150 -7.97 26.84 -15.78
C LYS A 150 -8.04 28.37 -15.86
N GLU A 151 -7.08 29.07 -15.24
CA GLU A 151 -7.06 30.53 -15.22
C GLU A 151 -7.01 31.13 -16.65
N ASN A 152 -6.23 30.52 -17.54
CA ASN A 152 -6.17 30.95 -18.94
C ASN A 152 -7.50 30.76 -19.66
N LEU A 153 -8.20 29.64 -19.40
CA LEU A 153 -9.50 29.36 -19.99
C LEU A 153 -10.58 30.32 -19.45
N ASP A 154 -10.57 30.61 -18.15
CA ASP A 154 -11.50 31.59 -17.54
C ASP A 154 -11.33 32.97 -18.20
N LYS A 155 -10.09 33.48 -18.31
CA LYS A 155 -9.78 34.76 -18.97
C LYS A 155 -10.23 34.80 -20.42
N LEU A 156 -10.05 33.69 -21.16
CA LEU A 156 -10.49 33.60 -22.55
C LEU A 156 -12.01 33.70 -22.67
N ASN A 157 -12.74 33.05 -21.76
CA ASN A 157 -14.21 33.08 -21.74
C ASN A 157 -14.75 34.45 -21.33
N GLU A 158 -14.11 35.11 -20.37
CA GLU A 158 -14.42 36.49 -19.99
C GLU A 158 -14.23 37.44 -21.18
N ALA A 159 -13.05 37.42 -21.81
CA ALA A 159 -12.75 38.27 -22.97
C ALA A 159 -13.70 38.04 -24.16
N LYS A 160 -14.17 36.80 -24.36
CA LYS A 160 -15.16 36.50 -25.40
C LYS A 160 -16.53 37.07 -25.06
N THR A 161 -16.92 37.04 -23.79
CA THR A 161 -18.21 37.57 -23.32
C THR A 161 -18.24 39.09 -23.42
N GLU A 162 -17.11 39.78 -23.22
CA GLU A 162 -17.02 41.25 -23.36
C GLU A 162 -17.00 41.73 -24.82
N ALA A 163 -16.72 40.85 -25.78
CA ALA A 163 -16.66 41.17 -27.21
C ALA A 163 -17.98 40.92 -27.97
N GLU A 164 -18.99 40.34 -27.31
CA GLU A 164 -20.35 40.07 -27.83
C GLU A 164 -21.35 41.15 -27.40
#